data_AF-A0AA36IME4-F1
#
_entry.id   AF-A0AA36IME4-F1
#
_cell.length_a   1.000
_cell.length_b   1.000
_cell.length_c   1.000
_cell.angle_alpha   90.00
_cell.angle_beta   90.00
_cell.angle_gamma   90.00
#
_symmetry.space_group_name_H-M   'P 1'
#
loop_
_entity.id
_entity.type
_entity.pdbx_description
1 polymer ?
#
loop_
_entity_poly.entity_id
_entity_poly.type
_entity_poly.pdbx_seq_one_letter_code
_entity_poly.pdbx_strand_id
1 'polypeptide(L)'
;MQRPMDCLRDRFGGEAANGLEAVFQDAEKNEAKLAHFLSMAETSPQAAPCVARAETEQKDILDLLAKMALYAPEVWYSIVTGLDRPDDAKNDYSNIGVAFDASSRVRRAGLETYHQKLSQAEAAYDGSYVYLPLPEPEHAVVRAKATAEAPAEAGAVRLVAISDTHLLHQGVHLPAGDVLVHCGDLSYEESRSKEGRSLLDKCRRQGFDDPESFANKDFEGFLAWLEKSCPDMFSGLQWLSRQTYEHLVLVAGNHDFILEQLGTTNAEKLCSHFGIKYLYAALKPIALDFTSGRRLRIWGSAVSSHAKLGRDRAIASGNLAFQLDMETGEGEFREQTAHLQPLETDVLITHGPPNGCLYGKKDRTFPSCINELLRRVRPALFLCGHAHNPDGMKLPDKVCKLEGVLGVHCAVTGVWNQLTGYPFVVDLPARACP
;
A
#
# COMPACT_ATOMS: atom_id res chain seq x y z
N MET A 1 -20.04 -14.31 -27.84
CA MET A 1 -19.47 -13.20 -27.04
C MET A 1 -18.04 -13.62 -26.72
N GLN A 2 -17.04 -12.89 -27.22
CA GLN A 2 -15.64 -13.33 -27.13
C GLN A 2 -15.15 -13.22 -25.67
N ARG A 3 -14.56 -14.29 -25.15
CA ARG A 3 -14.00 -14.34 -23.79
C ARG A 3 -12.51 -14.01 -23.81
N PRO A 4 -11.94 -13.54 -22.68
CA PRO A 4 -10.50 -13.37 -22.55
C PRO A 4 -9.69 -14.64 -22.90
N MET A 5 -10.17 -15.83 -22.52
CA MET A 5 -9.53 -17.09 -22.94
C MET A 5 -9.53 -17.30 -24.46
N ASP A 6 -10.58 -16.87 -25.17
CA ASP A 6 -10.63 -16.94 -26.63
C ASP A 6 -9.60 -15.97 -27.25
N CYS A 7 -9.55 -14.73 -26.75
CA CYS A 7 -8.55 -13.73 -27.16
C CYS A 7 -7.11 -14.19 -26.90
N LEU A 8 -6.87 -14.88 -25.78
CA LEU A 8 -5.56 -15.45 -25.46
C LEU A 8 -5.18 -16.52 -26.48
N ARG A 9 -6.12 -17.41 -26.83
CA ARG A 9 -5.92 -18.44 -27.85
C ARG A 9 -5.66 -17.85 -29.23
N ASP A 10 -6.38 -16.79 -29.59
CA ASP A 10 -6.22 -16.10 -30.88
C ASP A 10 -4.85 -15.39 -30.97
N ARG A 11 -4.39 -14.77 -29.87
CA ARG A 11 -3.14 -13.99 -29.84
C ARG A 11 -1.89 -14.85 -29.67
N PHE A 12 -1.93 -15.82 -28.76
CA PHE A 12 -0.76 -16.59 -28.33
C PHE A 12 -0.87 -18.10 -28.62
N GLY A 13 -1.94 -18.53 -29.28
CA GLY A 13 -2.14 -19.92 -29.70
C GLY A 13 -2.80 -20.82 -28.65
N GLY A 14 -3.16 -22.04 -29.08
CA GLY A 14 -3.80 -23.04 -28.23
C GLY A 14 -2.92 -23.53 -27.08
N GLU A 15 -1.60 -23.55 -27.27
CA GLU A 15 -0.64 -23.95 -26.24
C GLU A 15 -0.69 -23.02 -25.02
N ALA A 16 -0.79 -21.71 -25.23
CA ALA A 16 -0.91 -20.73 -24.14
C ALA A 16 -2.18 -20.95 -23.31
N ALA A 17 -3.30 -21.24 -23.96
CA ALA A 17 -4.56 -21.53 -23.27
C ALA A 17 -4.47 -22.84 -22.47
N ASN A 18 -3.89 -23.89 -23.06
CA ASN A 18 -3.72 -25.18 -22.40
C ASN A 18 -2.75 -25.09 -21.20
N GLY A 19 -1.66 -24.34 -21.35
CA GLY A 19 -0.71 -24.09 -20.27
C GLY A 19 -1.36 -23.35 -19.10
N LEU A 20 -2.15 -22.30 -19.39
CA LEU A 20 -2.90 -21.57 -18.37
C LEU A 20 -3.89 -22.45 -17.62
N GLU A 21 -4.64 -23.30 -18.35
CA GLU A 21 -5.56 -24.27 -17.74
C GLU A 21 -4.82 -25.25 -16.83
N ALA A 22 -3.65 -25.75 -17.25
CA ALA A 22 -2.83 -26.65 -16.44
C ALA A 22 -2.31 -25.96 -15.16
N VAL A 23 -1.76 -24.75 -15.28
CA VAL A 23 -1.30 -23.97 -14.12
C VAL A 23 -2.46 -23.67 -13.16
N PHE A 24 -3.65 -23.35 -13.69
CA PHE A 24 -4.84 -23.16 -12.86
C PHE A 24 -5.29 -24.43 -12.17
N GLN A 25 -5.28 -25.57 -12.86
CA GLN A 25 -5.63 -26.85 -12.28
C GLN A 25 -4.73 -27.20 -11.09
N ASP A 26 -3.41 -26.99 -11.24
CA ASP A 26 -2.41 -27.34 -10.23
C ASP A 26 -2.26 -26.31 -9.10
N ALA A 27 -2.78 -25.08 -9.29
CA ALA A 27 -2.71 -24.04 -8.27
C ALA A 27 -3.44 -24.43 -6.99
N GLU A 28 -2.86 -24.09 -5.84
CA GLU A 28 -3.54 -24.17 -4.55
C GLU A 28 -4.69 -23.15 -4.50
N LYS A 29 -5.86 -23.60 -4.05
CA LYS A 29 -7.08 -22.80 -3.99
C LYS A 29 -7.67 -22.88 -2.61
N ASN A 30 -7.95 -21.73 -2.01
CA ASN A 30 -8.84 -21.68 -0.86
C ASN A 30 -10.29 -21.82 -1.35
N GLU A 31 -10.82 -23.04 -1.32
CA GLU A 31 -12.16 -23.37 -1.83
C GLU A 31 -13.28 -22.53 -1.20
N ALA A 32 -13.16 -22.19 0.08
CA ALA A 32 -14.15 -21.35 0.77
C ALA A 32 -14.11 -19.90 0.25
N LYS A 33 -12.91 -19.32 0.09
CA LYS A 33 -12.74 -17.98 -0.51
C LYS A 33 -13.23 -17.96 -1.96
N LEU A 34 -12.89 -18.99 -2.75
CA LEU A 34 -13.30 -19.10 -4.15
C LEU A 34 -14.82 -19.20 -4.28
N ALA A 35 -15.47 -20.05 -3.49
CA ALA A 35 -16.93 -20.18 -3.47
C ALA A 35 -17.59 -18.86 -3.05
N HIS A 36 -17.05 -18.17 -2.04
CA HIS A 36 -17.55 -16.86 -1.64
C HIS A 36 -17.42 -15.84 -2.77
N PHE A 37 -16.24 -15.72 -3.37
CA PHE A 37 -15.97 -14.79 -4.47
C PHE A 37 -16.95 -14.98 -5.63
N LEU A 38 -17.15 -16.22 -6.09
CA LEU A 38 -18.08 -16.53 -7.18
C LEU A 38 -19.54 -16.26 -6.81
N SER A 39 -19.92 -16.44 -5.53
CA SER A 39 -21.27 -16.11 -5.06
C SER A 39 -21.61 -14.61 -5.15
N MET A 40 -20.59 -13.74 -5.15
CA MET A 40 -20.78 -12.29 -5.25
C MET A 40 -21.16 -11.84 -6.66
N ALA A 41 -20.98 -12.70 -7.68
CA ALA A 41 -21.31 -12.43 -9.07
C ALA A 41 -20.79 -11.05 -9.52
N GLU A 42 -19.53 -10.74 -9.19
CA GLU A 42 -18.91 -9.48 -9.59
C GLU A 42 -18.62 -9.46 -11.09
N THR A 43 -18.46 -8.26 -11.64
CA THR A 43 -18.16 -8.07 -13.05
C THR A 43 -16.84 -7.33 -13.16
N SER A 44 -15.80 -8.01 -13.62
CA SER A 44 -14.52 -7.37 -13.90
C SER A 44 -14.60 -6.49 -15.16
N PRO A 45 -13.85 -5.37 -15.18
CA PRO A 45 -13.63 -4.59 -16.38
C PRO A 45 -13.05 -5.43 -17.52
N GLN A 46 -13.32 -5.01 -18.75
CA GLN A 46 -12.91 -5.71 -19.96
C GLN A 46 -12.24 -4.73 -20.92
N ALA A 47 -11.36 -5.25 -21.79
CA ALA A 47 -10.95 -4.56 -22.99
C ALA A 47 -11.62 -5.18 -24.22
N ALA A 48 -11.85 -4.38 -25.24
CA ALA A 48 -12.37 -4.86 -26.52
C ALA A 48 -11.47 -5.97 -27.08
N PRO A 49 -12.02 -7.04 -27.69
CA PRO A 49 -13.43 -7.28 -28.01
C PRO A 49 -14.23 -8.02 -26.90
N CYS A 50 -13.63 -8.24 -25.73
CA CYS A 50 -14.29 -8.98 -24.65
C CYS A 50 -15.48 -8.20 -24.10
N VAL A 51 -16.51 -8.92 -23.63
CA VAL A 51 -17.69 -8.27 -23.05
C VAL A 51 -17.87 -8.65 -21.59
N ALA A 52 -18.33 -7.66 -20.81
CA ALA A 52 -18.51 -7.78 -19.37
C ALA A 52 -19.59 -8.80 -19.03
N ARG A 53 -19.31 -9.64 -18.03
CA ARG A 53 -20.20 -10.67 -17.50
C ARG A 53 -19.93 -10.88 -16.02
N ALA A 54 -20.92 -11.40 -15.30
CA ALA A 54 -20.72 -11.81 -13.93
C ALA A 54 -19.79 -13.03 -13.85
N GLU A 55 -18.86 -13.00 -12.89
CA GLU A 55 -18.02 -14.12 -12.49
C GLU A 55 -18.79 -15.00 -11.51
N THR A 56 -19.25 -16.16 -11.97
CA THR A 56 -20.08 -17.08 -11.18
C THR A 56 -19.57 -18.51 -11.19
N GLU A 57 -18.61 -18.82 -12.06
CA GLU A 57 -18.06 -20.16 -12.25
C GLU A 57 -16.53 -20.14 -12.22
N GLN A 58 -15.89 -21.27 -11.91
CA GLN A 58 -14.42 -21.38 -11.92
C GLN A 58 -13.80 -21.02 -13.27
N LYS A 59 -14.50 -21.30 -14.38
CA LYS A 59 -14.04 -20.92 -15.72
C LYS A 59 -13.94 -19.40 -15.93
N ASP A 60 -14.60 -18.60 -15.09
CA ASP A 60 -14.46 -17.14 -15.12
C ASP A 60 -13.13 -16.70 -14.47
N ILE A 61 -12.53 -17.52 -13.60
CA ILE A 61 -11.18 -17.29 -13.07
C ILE A 61 -10.11 -17.47 -14.15
N LEU A 62 -10.28 -18.44 -15.04
CA LEU A 62 -9.41 -18.58 -16.23
C LEU A 62 -9.45 -17.33 -17.10
N ASP A 63 -10.61 -16.69 -17.25
CA ASP A 63 -10.73 -15.41 -17.96
C ASP A 63 -9.95 -14.28 -17.25
N LEU A 64 -9.90 -14.28 -15.92
CA LEU A 64 -9.08 -13.32 -15.17
C LEU A 64 -7.58 -13.56 -15.39
N LEU A 65 -7.12 -14.81 -15.32
CA LEU A 65 -5.74 -15.18 -15.62
C LEU A 65 -5.37 -14.85 -17.08
N ALA A 66 -6.29 -15.06 -18.02
CA ALA A 66 -6.07 -14.70 -19.43
C ALA A 66 -5.89 -13.19 -19.61
N LYS A 67 -6.65 -12.35 -18.90
CA LYS A 67 -6.44 -10.89 -18.91
C LYS A 67 -5.04 -10.51 -18.42
N MET A 68 -4.53 -11.22 -17.41
CA MET A 68 -3.18 -10.99 -16.90
C MET A 68 -2.12 -11.25 -17.98
N ALA A 69 -2.20 -12.39 -18.68
CA ALA A 69 -1.31 -12.71 -19.80
C ALA A 69 -1.49 -11.78 -21.02
N LEU A 70 -2.72 -11.33 -21.31
CA LEU A 70 -3.00 -10.46 -22.46
C LEU A 70 -2.49 -9.04 -22.26
N TYR A 71 -2.66 -8.48 -21.07
CA TYR A 71 -2.47 -7.04 -20.84
C TYR A 71 -1.25 -6.69 -19.99
N ALA A 72 -0.59 -7.67 -19.39
CA ALA A 72 0.74 -7.51 -18.76
C ALA A 72 1.67 -8.71 -19.10
N PRO A 73 1.82 -9.07 -20.39
CA PRO A 73 2.57 -10.26 -20.78
C PRO A 73 4.03 -10.27 -20.34
N GLU A 74 4.66 -9.09 -20.17
CA GLU A 74 6.08 -8.98 -19.81
C GLU A 74 6.41 -9.68 -18.50
N VAL A 75 5.57 -9.49 -17.50
CA VAL A 75 5.83 -9.98 -16.14
C VAL A 75 4.96 -11.19 -15.84
N TRP A 76 3.74 -11.25 -16.38
CA TRP A 76 2.74 -12.18 -15.89
C TRP A 76 2.50 -13.39 -16.80
N TYR A 77 2.88 -13.31 -18.08
CA TYR A 77 2.61 -14.38 -19.05
C TYR A 77 3.14 -15.73 -18.55
N SER A 78 4.44 -15.82 -18.29
CA SER A 78 5.05 -17.09 -17.90
C SER A 78 4.51 -17.65 -16.60
N ILE A 79 4.11 -16.78 -15.68
CA ILE A 79 3.57 -17.18 -14.38
C ILE A 79 2.18 -17.79 -14.52
N VAL A 80 1.33 -17.21 -15.37
CA VAL A 80 -0.06 -17.68 -15.53
C VAL A 80 -0.21 -18.76 -16.59
N THR A 81 0.72 -18.89 -17.55
CA THR A 81 0.67 -19.93 -18.60
C THR A 81 1.64 -21.09 -18.33
N GLY A 82 2.69 -20.90 -17.53
CA GLY A 82 3.75 -21.88 -17.34
C GLY A 82 4.70 -22.01 -18.53
N LEU A 83 4.61 -21.11 -19.52
CA LEU A 83 5.40 -21.11 -20.75
C LEU A 83 6.40 -19.96 -20.79
N ASP A 84 7.41 -20.06 -21.65
CA ASP A 84 8.28 -18.93 -21.92
C ASP A 84 7.50 -17.80 -22.60
N ARG A 85 7.75 -16.56 -22.17
CA ARG A 85 7.10 -15.38 -22.74
C ARG A 85 7.55 -15.21 -24.20
N PRO A 86 6.62 -15.07 -25.17
CA PRO A 86 6.99 -14.76 -26.56
C PRO A 86 7.74 -13.43 -26.67
N ASP A 87 8.73 -13.34 -27.55
CA ASP A 87 9.59 -12.15 -27.69
C ASP A 87 8.82 -10.88 -28.04
N ASP A 88 7.77 -11.00 -28.84
CA ASP A 88 6.89 -9.93 -29.28
C ASP A 88 5.77 -9.61 -28.27
N ALA A 89 5.63 -10.40 -27.19
CA ALA A 89 4.63 -10.18 -26.17
C ALA A 89 5.00 -8.96 -25.31
N LYS A 90 4.34 -7.84 -25.63
CA LYS A 90 4.44 -6.56 -24.91
C LYS A 90 3.06 -6.01 -24.57
N ASN A 91 3.00 -5.20 -23.52
CA ASN A 91 1.89 -4.36 -23.15
C ASN A 91 2.08 -2.96 -23.77
N ASP A 92 0.96 -2.33 -24.11
CA ASP A 92 0.90 -0.95 -24.60
C ASP A 92 0.42 0.02 -23.51
N TYR A 93 0.36 -0.45 -22.26
CA TYR A 93 -0.21 0.19 -21.07
C TYR A 93 -1.69 0.63 -21.15
N SER A 94 -2.34 0.56 -22.31
CA SER A 94 -3.72 1.05 -22.52
C SER A 94 -4.75 0.31 -21.66
N ASN A 95 -4.56 -1.00 -21.53
CA ASN A 95 -5.44 -1.92 -20.82
C ASN A 95 -4.81 -2.48 -19.54
N ILE A 96 -3.72 -1.87 -19.05
CA ILE A 96 -3.02 -2.40 -17.88
C ILE A 96 -3.89 -2.44 -16.62
N GLY A 97 -4.86 -1.51 -16.52
CA GLY A 97 -5.86 -1.51 -15.45
C GLY A 97 -6.77 -2.74 -15.45
N VAL A 98 -7.01 -3.36 -16.61
CA VAL A 98 -7.73 -4.66 -16.70
C VAL A 98 -6.90 -5.75 -16.03
N ALA A 99 -5.59 -5.76 -16.30
CA ALA A 99 -4.66 -6.73 -15.76
C ALA A 99 -4.58 -6.61 -14.22
N PHE A 100 -4.36 -5.41 -13.69
CA PHE A 100 -4.30 -5.18 -12.25
C PHE A 100 -5.59 -5.57 -11.53
N ASP A 101 -6.76 -5.20 -12.06
CA ASP A 101 -8.04 -5.62 -11.49
C ASP A 101 -8.19 -7.15 -11.51
N ALA A 102 -7.79 -7.82 -12.59
CA ALA A 102 -7.82 -9.27 -12.69
C ALA A 102 -6.89 -9.94 -11.66
N SER A 103 -5.65 -9.46 -11.52
CA SER A 103 -4.70 -9.97 -10.51
C SER A 103 -5.26 -9.83 -9.10
N SER A 104 -5.90 -8.70 -8.79
CA SER A 104 -6.51 -8.48 -7.48
C SER A 104 -7.68 -9.43 -7.23
N ARG A 105 -8.54 -9.66 -8.23
CA ARG A 105 -9.65 -10.61 -8.14
C ARG A 105 -9.18 -12.05 -7.94
N VAL A 106 -8.13 -12.48 -8.64
CA VAL A 106 -7.55 -13.82 -8.47
C VAL A 106 -7.08 -14.03 -7.03
N ARG A 107 -6.45 -13.01 -6.42
CA ARG A 107 -6.07 -13.04 -5.00
C ARG A 107 -7.30 -13.13 -4.08
N ARG A 108 -8.33 -12.30 -4.28
CA ARG A 108 -9.58 -12.34 -3.50
C ARG A 108 -10.34 -13.65 -3.64
N ALA A 109 -10.25 -14.30 -4.80
CA ALA A 109 -10.78 -15.63 -5.04
C ALA A 109 -9.99 -16.74 -4.31
N GLY A 110 -8.93 -16.40 -3.56
CA GLY A 110 -8.16 -17.35 -2.75
C GLY A 110 -7.09 -18.10 -3.53
N LEU A 111 -6.64 -17.57 -4.68
CA LEU A 111 -5.52 -18.11 -5.46
C LEU A 111 -4.25 -17.29 -5.22
N GLU A 112 -3.76 -17.35 -3.98
CA GLU A 112 -2.67 -16.48 -3.50
C GLU A 112 -1.30 -16.85 -4.09
N THR A 113 -1.12 -18.09 -4.56
CA THR A 113 0.15 -18.57 -5.15
C THR A 113 0.58 -17.75 -6.36
N TYR A 114 -0.36 -17.28 -7.20
CA TYR A 114 -0.03 -16.41 -8.32
C TYR A 114 0.58 -15.12 -7.80
N HIS A 115 -0.06 -14.48 -6.83
CA HIS A 115 0.40 -13.23 -6.26
C HIS A 115 1.78 -13.37 -5.59
N GLN A 116 2.02 -14.47 -4.86
CA GLN A 116 3.34 -14.76 -4.28
C GLN A 116 4.43 -14.95 -5.34
N LYS A 117 4.14 -15.68 -6.43
CA LYS A 117 5.08 -15.84 -7.54
C LYS A 117 5.35 -14.51 -8.24
N LEU A 118 4.33 -13.66 -8.40
CA LEU A 118 4.45 -12.33 -9.02
C LEU A 118 5.29 -11.38 -8.16
N SER A 119 5.11 -11.39 -6.83
CA SER A 119 5.89 -10.52 -5.94
C SER A 119 7.36 -10.95 -5.81
N GLN A 120 7.67 -12.20 -6.14
CA GLN A 120 9.03 -12.75 -6.20
C GLN A 120 9.67 -12.63 -7.58
N ALA A 121 8.85 -12.62 -8.64
CA ALA A 121 9.33 -12.44 -10.00
C ALA A 121 9.99 -11.07 -10.14
N GLU A 122 11.27 -11.08 -10.52
CA GLU A 122 12.08 -9.86 -10.64
C GLU A 122 12.26 -9.07 -9.34
N ALA A 123 12.02 -9.70 -8.17
CA ALA A 123 12.37 -9.11 -6.90
C ALA A 123 13.89 -8.87 -6.83
N ALA A 124 14.27 -7.62 -6.61
CA ALA A 124 15.67 -7.19 -6.54
C ALA A 124 16.10 -6.88 -5.09
N TYR A 125 15.17 -6.99 -4.13
CA TYR A 125 15.47 -6.72 -2.72
C TYR A 125 16.40 -7.80 -2.14
N ASP A 126 17.55 -7.37 -1.63
CA ASP A 126 18.64 -8.20 -1.12
C ASP A 126 18.64 -8.32 0.41
N GLY A 127 17.65 -7.73 1.09
CA GLY A 127 17.60 -7.62 2.54
C GLY A 127 18.39 -6.46 3.13
N SER A 128 18.88 -5.53 2.31
CA SER A 128 19.58 -4.33 2.75
C SER A 128 18.61 -3.25 3.25
N TYR A 129 19.15 -2.19 3.84
CA TYR A 129 18.41 -0.98 4.21
C TYR A 129 19.21 0.26 3.81
N VAL A 130 18.56 1.42 3.80
CA VAL A 130 19.20 2.69 3.45
C VAL A 130 19.34 3.53 4.70
N TYR A 131 20.57 3.89 5.05
CA TYR A 131 20.85 4.85 6.12
C TYR A 131 21.02 6.24 5.55
N LEU A 132 20.24 7.20 6.05
CA LEU A 132 20.35 8.62 5.69
C LEU A 132 20.98 9.38 6.85
N PRO A 133 22.25 9.81 6.73
CA PRO A 133 22.85 10.69 7.73
C PRO A 133 22.19 12.07 7.67
N LEU A 134 21.93 12.66 8.84
CA LEU A 134 21.56 14.07 8.93
C LEU A 134 22.80 14.92 9.24
N PRO A 135 22.93 16.13 8.66
CA PRO A 135 21.95 16.86 7.85
C PRO A 135 22.10 16.67 6.33
N GLU A 136 23.00 15.81 5.86
CA GLU A 136 23.44 15.72 4.46
C GLU A 136 22.84 14.48 3.73
N PRO A 137 21.61 14.57 3.20
CA PRO A 137 20.93 13.43 2.57
C PRO A 137 21.56 12.97 1.25
N GLU A 138 22.36 13.80 0.60
CA GLU A 138 23.17 13.42 -0.57
C GLU A 138 24.17 12.29 -0.27
N HIS A 139 24.47 12.06 1.01
CA HIS A 139 25.34 10.97 1.46
C HIS A 139 24.55 9.71 1.85
N ALA A 140 23.35 9.48 1.28
CA ALA A 140 22.60 8.25 1.48
C ALA A 140 23.47 7.01 1.25
N VAL A 141 23.62 6.18 2.29
CA VAL A 141 24.45 4.97 2.24
C VAL A 141 23.56 3.74 2.28
N VAL A 142 23.63 2.90 1.23
CA VAL A 142 23.06 1.56 1.28
C VAL A 142 23.91 0.72 2.24
N ARG A 143 23.27 0.20 3.29
CA ARG A 143 23.93 -0.68 4.26
C ARG A 143 23.42 -2.11 4.09
N ALA A 144 24.36 -3.03 4.00
CA ALA A 144 24.06 -4.46 3.91
C ALA A 144 23.44 -4.98 5.22
N LYS A 145 22.56 -5.99 5.07
CA LYS A 145 21.88 -6.86 6.07
C LYS A 145 21.94 -6.44 7.55
N ALA A 146 20.78 -6.45 8.20
CA ALA A 146 20.52 -6.09 9.61
C ALA A 146 21.47 -6.68 10.70
N THR A 147 22.37 -7.61 10.37
CA THR A 147 23.42 -8.10 11.28
C THR A 147 24.59 -7.12 11.47
N ALA A 148 24.75 -6.11 10.61
CA ALA A 148 25.82 -5.11 10.68
C ALA A 148 25.25 -3.70 10.85
N GLU A 149 24.61 -3.46 11.99
CA GLU A 149 23.96 -2.18 12.28
C GLU A 149 25.00 -1.06 12.48
N ALA A 150 24.75 0.09 11.85
CA ALA A 150 25.47 1.31 12.18
C ALA A 150 25.22 1.65 13.66
N PRO A 151 26.22 2.09 14.45
CA PRO A 151 25.94 2.60 15.79
C PRO A 151 24.95 3.78 15.69
N ALA A 152 24.01 3.86 16.63
CA ALA A 152 23.10 5.01 16.75
C ALA A 152 23.90 6.27 17.09
N GLU A 153 23.55 7.39 16.46
CA GLU A 153 24.13 8.69 16.82
C GLU A 153 23.75 9.06 18.26
N ALA A 154 24.74 9.51 19.04
CA ALA A 154 24.54 9.83 20.44
C ALA A 154 23.53 10.99 20.61
N GLY A 155 22.42 10.72 21.31
CA GLY A 155 21.36 11.70 21.55
C GLY A 155 20.34 11.85 20.43
N ALA A 156 20.41 11.02 19.40
CA ALA A 156 19.38 10.88 18.38
C ALA A 156 18.37 9.78 18.75
N VAL A 157 17.24 9.79 18.05
CA VAL A 157 16.28 8.68 17.99
C VAL A 157 16.36 8.07 16.60
N ARG A 158 16.53 6.75 16.53
CA ARG A 158 16.60 6.01 15.27
C ARG A 158 15.20 5.65 14.78
N LEU A 159 14.79 6.27 13.68
CA LEU A 159 13.54 6.01 12.99
C LEU A 159 13.77 5.06 11.82
N VAL A 160 12.95 4.02 11.73
CA VAL A 160 12.86 3.11 10.59
C VAL A 160 11.53 3.34 9.87
N ALA A 161 11.56 3.58 8.56
CA ALA A 161 10.39 3.87 7.75
C ALA A 161 10.24 2.91 6.57
N ILE A 162 9.00 2.44 6.37
CA ILE A 162 8.55 1.63 5.23
C ILE A 162 7.15 2.07 4.80
N SER A 163 6.69 1.60 3.65
CA SER A 163 5.35 1.85 3.14
C SER A 163 5.01 0.81 2.06
N ASP A 164 3.72 0.70 1.71
CA ASP A 164 3.25 -0.08 0.56
C ASP A 164 3.70 -1.54 0.64
N THR A 165 3.68 -2.10 1.86
CA THR A 165 4.06 -3.51 2.06
C THR A 165 3.02 -4.43 1.45
N HIS A 166 1.76 -4.02 1.49
CA HIS A 166 0.63 -4.80 1.04
C HIS A 166 0.74 -6.29 1.46
N LEU A 167 0.80 -6.57 2.75
CA LEU A 167 0.95 -7.93 3.29
C LEU A 167 2.23 -8.70 2.89
N LEU A 168 3.12 -8.15 2.06
CA LEU A 168 4.43 -8.73 1.72
C LEU A 168 5.51 -8.38 2.75
N HIS A 169 5.11 -7.85 3.90
CA HIS A 169 5.97 -7.41 4.98
C HIS A 169 6.86 -8.51 5.56
N GLN A 170 6.52 -9.80 5.39
CA GLN A 170 7.38 -10.92 5.79
C GLN A 170 8.68 -11.00 4.97
N GLY A 171 8.67 -10.49 3.73
CA GLY A 171 9.86 -10.44 2.88
C GLY A 171 10.77 -9.23 3.13
N VAL A 172 10.38 -8.32 4.03
CA VAL A 172 11.12 -7.08 4.32
C VAL A 172 11.96 -7.27 5.58
N HIS A 173 13.28 -7.09 5.47
CA HIS A 173 14.17 -7.19 6.62
C HIS A 173 14.28 -5.84 7.33
N LEU A 174 13.62 -5.71 8.47
CA LEU A 174 13.66 -4.48 9.27
C LEU A 174 14.96 -4.41 10.11
N PRO A 175 15.78 -3.35 9.98
CA PRO A 175 16.93 -3.12 10.87
C PRO A 175 16.47 -2.67 12.26
N ALA A 176 17.29 -2.74 13.31
CA ALA A 176 16.89 -2.19 14.60
C ALA A 176 16.75 -0.66 14.57
N GLY A 177 15.86 -0.17 15.43
CA GLY A 177 15.65 1.24 15.70
C GLY A 177 14.75 1.42 16.92
N ASP A 178 14.48 2.69 17.25
CA ASP A 178 13.66 3.05 18.39
C ASP A 178 12.17 3.15 18.01
N VAL A 179 11.88 3.59 16.77
CA VAL A 179 10.52 3.72 16.23
C VAL A 179 10.42 3.17 14.81
N LEU A 180 9.36 2.40 14.56
CA LEU A 180 8.98 1.95 13.22
C LEU A 180 7.76 2.73 12.72
N VAL A 181 7.86 3.26 11.50
CA VAL A 181 6.80 4.00 10.83
C VAL A 181 6.39 3.27 9.55
N HIS A 182 5.10 2.95 9.42
CA HIS A 182 4.49 2.47 8.19
C HIS A 182 3.64 3.59 7.55
N CYS A 183 3.98 4.02 6.32
CA CYS A 183 3.43 5.21 5.68
C CYS A 183 2.21 4.92 4.76
N GLY A 184 1.37 3.97 5.16
CA GLY A 184 0.18 3.56 4.41
C GLY A 184 0.37 2.34 3.52
N ASP A 185 -0.75 1.77 3.10
CA ASP A 185 -0.85 0.57 2.28
C ASP A 185 -0.20 -0.65 2.95
N LEU A 186 -0.59 -0.87 4.21
CA LEU A 186 -0.21 -2.06 4.97
C LEU A 186 -0.89 -3.32 4.41
N SER A 187 -2.10 -3.14 3.90
CA SER A 187 -2.99 -4.18 3.41
C SER A 187 -3.23 -4.08 1.89
N TYR A 188 -4.21 -4.84 1.39
CA TYR A 188 -4.59 -4.91 -0.02
C TYR A 188 -6.11 -4.76 -0.23
N GLU A 189 -6.84 -4.11 0.68
CA GLU A 189 -8.30 -4.02 0.54
C GLU A 189 -8.73 -3.02 -0.54
N GLU A 190 -9.65 -3.44 -1.41
CA GLU A 190 -10.15 -2.61 -2.50
C GLU A 190 -11.55 -2.08 -2.23
N SER A 191 -11.68 -0.75 -2.19
CA SER A 191 -12.96 -0.04 -1.99
C SER A 191 -14.03 -0.35 -3.07
N ARG A 192 -13.62 -0.73 -4.29
CA ARG A 192 -14.53 -1.04 -5.41
C ARG A 192 -15.11 -2.46 -5.33
N SER A 193 -14.56 -3.35 -4.53
CA SER A 193 -15.11 -4.70 -4.41
C SER A 193 -16.53 -4.69 -3.84
N LYS A 194 -17.42 -5.58 -4.31
CA LYS A 194 -18.72 -5.79 -3.65
C LYS A 194 -18.49 -6.36 -2.25
N GLU A 195 -17.42 -7.13 -2.06
CA GLU A 195 -16.99 -7.64 -0.76
C GLU A 195 -16.72 -6.51 0.24
N GLY A 196 -15.88 -5.53 -0.12
CA GLY A 196 -15.61 -4.34 0.69
C GLY A 196 -16.86 -3.51 0.97
N ARG A 197 -17.74 -3.28 -0.02
CA ARG A 197 -19.02 -2.61 0.23
C ARG A 197 -19.97 -3.41 1.12
N SER A 198 -19.99 -4.74 0.99
CA SER A 198 -20.78 -5.60 1.88
C SER A 198 -20.26 -5.55 3.31
N LEU A 199 -18.97 -5.24 3.48
CA LEU A 199 -18.35 -5.10 4.78
C LEU A 199 -18.89 -3.89 5.52
N LEU A 200 -19.04 -2.75 4.85
CA LEU A 200 -19.73 -1.59 5.42
C LEU A 200 -21.09 -1.97 5.99
N ASP A 201 -21.92 -2.67 5.21
CA ASP A 201 -23.23 -3.12 5.66
C ASP A 201 -23.16 -4.16 6.78
N LYS A 202 -22.09 -4.98 6.84
CA LYS A 202 -21.84 -5.92 7.94
C LYS A 202 -21.42 -5.17 9.22
N CYS A 203 -20.50 -4.22 9.13
CA CYS A 203 -20.10 -3.33 10.23
C CYS A 203 -21.32 -2.62 10.82
N ARG A 204 -22.15 -2.00 9.96
CA ARG A 204 -23.38 -1.31 10.37
C ARG A 204 -24.37 -2.24 11.07
N ARG A 205 -24.61 -3.43 10.51
CA ARG A 205 -25.52 -4.41 11.13
C ARG A 205 -25.04 -4.93 12.47
N GLN A 206 -23.73 -4.97 12.68
CA GLN A 206 -23.12 -5.37 13.95
C GLN A 206 -22.93 -4.17 14.90
N GLY A 207 -23.29 -2.96 14.47
CA GLY A 207 -23.17 -1.74 15.25
C GLY A 207 -21.71 -1.35 15.48
N PHE A 208 -20.83 -1.51 14.50
CA PHE A 208 -19.42 -1.09 14.58
C PHE A 208 -19.15 0.26 13.88
N ASP A 209 -20.17 0.87 13.29
CA ASP A 209 -20.12 2.16 12.61
C ASP A 209 -20.42 3.36 13.52
N ASP A 210 -21.01 3.13 14.70
CA ASP A 210 -21.28 4.16 15.70
C ASP A 210 -20.08 4.28 16.69
N PRO A 211 -19.47 5.47 16.85
CA PRO A 211 -18.40 5.70 17.82
C PRO A 211 -18.80 5.37 19.27
N GLU A 212 -20.08 5.53 19.63
CA GLU A 212 -20.59 5.23 20.98
C GLU A 212 -20.83 3.73 21.19
N SER A 213 -21.30 3.01 20.17
CA SER A 213 -21.48 1.56 20.23
C SER A 213 -20.15 0.80 20.34
N PHE A 214 -19.12 1.26 19.62
CA PHE A 214 -17.78 0.67 19.66
C PHE A 214 -17.07 0.94 20.98
N ALA A 215 -17.39 2.04 21.67
CA ALA A 215 -16.84 2.36 22.98
C ALA A 215 -17.38 1.46 24.11
N ASN A 216 -18.56 0.84 23.97
CA ASN A 216 -19.33 0.36 25.12
C ASN A 216 -19.98 -1.03 25.00
N LYS A 217 -19.77 -1.84 23.94
CA LYS A 217 -20.55 -3.11 23.81
C LYS A 217 -19.81 -4.42 23.57
N ASP A 218 -18.86 -4.53 22.63
CA ASP A 218 -18.19 -5.83 22.38
C ASP A 218 -16.93 -5.70 21.51
N PHE A 219 -15.85 -5.14 22.07
CA PHE A 219 -14.60 -4.99 21.32
C PHE A 219 -13.94 -6.35 21.00
N GLU A 220 -14.08 -7.34 21.88
CA GLU A 220 -13.59 -8.71 21.63
C GLU A 220 -14.34 -9.40 20.49
N GLY A 221 -15.67 -9.28 20.45
CA GLY A 221 -16.47 -9.76 19.33
C GLY A 221 -16.16 -9.04 18.02
N PHE A 222 -15.83 -7.74 18.07
CA PHE A 222 -15.30 -7.02 16.91
C PHE A 222 -13.97 -7.61 16.43
N LEU A 223 -13.01 -7.87 17.32
CA LEU A 223 -11.72 -8.45 16.95
C LEU A 223 -11.90 -9.84 16.31
N ALA A 224 -12.73 -10.69 16.90
CA ALA A 224 -13.05 -12.01 16.35
C ALA A 224 -13.73 -11.91 14.97
N TRP A 225 -14.59 -10.90 14.78
CA TRP A 225 -15.18 -10.61 13.47
C TRP A 225 -14.14 -10.13 12.46
N LEU A 226 -13.25 -9.22 12.86
CA LEU A 226 -12.21 -8.64 12.03
C LEU A 226 -11.23 -9.72 11.56
N GLU A 227 -10.77 -10.58 12.47
CA GLU A 227 -9.90 -11.72 12.15
C GLU A 227 -10.53 -12.64 11.09
N LYS A 228 -11.83 -12.91 11.23
CA LYS A 228 -12.57 -13.80 10.32
C LYS A 228 -12.93 -13.14 8.99
N SER A 229 -13.32 -11.86 9.01
CA SER A 229 -13.98 -11.18 7.89
C SER A 229 -13.03 -10.25 7.12
N CYS A 230 -11.95 -9.79 7.76
CA CYS A 230 -10.93 -8.92 7.21
C CYS A 230 -9.53 -9.45 7.56
N PRO A 231 -9.18 -10.69 7.17
CA PRO A 231 -7.93 -11.34 7.56
C PRO A 231 -6.69 -10.57 7.10
N ASP A 232 -6.78 -9.87 5.97
CA ASP A 232 -5.70 -9.04 5.41
C ASP A 232 -5.30 -7.94 6.41
N MET A 233 -6.20 -6.99 6.71
CA MET A 233 -6.00 -5.95 7.73
C MET A 233 -5.57 -6.52 9.08
N PHE A 234 -6.24 -7.57 9.57
CA PHE A 234 -5.89 -8.18 10.86
C PHE A 234 -4.45 -8.72 10.87
N SER A 235 -4.05 -9.43 9.82
CA SER A 235 -2.70 -9.99 9.70
C SER A 235 -1.63 -8.89 9.60
N GLY A 236 -1.91 -7.80 8.89
CA GLY A 236 -1.01 -6.64 8.79
C GLY A 236 -0.78 -5.98 10.15
N LEU A 237 -1.85 -5.69 10.89
CA LEU A 237 -1.77 -5.12 12.24
C LEU A 237 -1.07 -6.06 13.23
N GLN A 238 -1.37 -7.35 13.14
CA GLN A 238 -0.72 -8.37 13.97
C GLN A 238 0.76 -8.52 13.66
N TRP A 239 1.17 -8.38 12.40
CA TRP A 239 2.59 -8.36 12.05
C TRP A 239 3.28 -7.14 12.66
N LEU A 240 2.68 -5.95 12.54
CA LEU A 240 3.27 -4.72 13.07
C LEU A 240 3.40 -4.78 14.60
N SER A 241 2.41 -5.33 15.31
CA SER A 241 2.43 -5.44 16.78
C SER A 241 3.51 -6.37 17.35
N ARG A 242 4.08 -7.26 16.51
CA ARG A 242 5.14 -8.19 16.91
C ARG A 242 6.54 -7.60 16.79
N GLN A 243 6.68 -6.39 16.26
CA GLN A 243 7.99 -5.75 16.11
C GLN A 243 8.51 -5.23 17.45
N THR A 244 9.83 -5.21 17.62
CA THR A 244 10.49 -4.92 18.92
C THR A 244 10.84 -3.44 19.16
N TYR A 245 10.26 -2.54 18.37
CA TYR A 245 10.51 -1.11 18.50
C TYR A 245 9.77 -0.54 19.72
N GLU A 246 10.29 0.52 20.32
CA GLU A 246 9.64 1.16 21.47
C GLU A 246 8.31 1.81 21.06
N HIS A 247 8.25 2.36 19.84
CA HIS A 247 7.02 2.90 19.26
C HIS A 247 6.76 2.32 17.88
N LEU A 248 5.49 2.00 17.62
CA LEU A 248 4.99 1.58 16.31
C LEU A 248 4.00 2.64 15.83
N VAL A 249 4.20 3.17 14.62
CA VAL A 249 3.40 4.24 14.05
C VAL A 249 2.82 3.80 12.71
N LEU A 250 1.53 4.03 12.51
CA LEU A 250 0.83 3.73 11.27
C LEU A 250 0.07 4.96 10.77
N VAL A 251 0.27 5.28 9.50
CA VAL A 251 -0.65 6.06 8.68
C VAL A 251 -1.30 5.08 7.71
N ALA A 252 -2.61 5.18 7.45
CA ALA A 252 -3.28 4.36 6.46
C ALA A 252 -2.98 4.82 5.02
N GLY A 253 -3.31 4.01 4.02
CA GLY A 253 -3.23 4.35 2.60
C GLY A 253 -4.46 3.93 1.81
N ASN A 254 -4.44 4.10 0.49
CA ASN A 254 -5.62 3.84 -0.35
C ASN A 254 -6.00 2.37 -0.50
N HIS A 255 -5.14 1.46 -0.06
CA HIS A 255 -5.43 0.03 0.09
C HIS A 255 -5.94 -0.34 1.49
N ASP A 256 -5.91 0.55 2.47
CA ASP A 256 -6.33 0.28 3.85
C ASP A 256 -7.82 0.65 4.06
N PHE A 257 -8.66 0.19 3.14
CA PHE A 257 -10.09 0.53 3.08
C PHE A 257 -10.82 0.25 4.41
N ILE A 258 -10.43 -0.80 5.13
CA ILE A 258 -11.05 -1.14 6.43
C ILE A 258 -10.85 -0.01 7.45
N LEU A 259 -9.65 0.57 7.52
CA LEU A 259 -9.35 1.66 8.45
C LEU A 259 -10.14 2.93 8.11
N GLU A 260 -10.39 3.18 6.82
CA GLU A 260 -11.26 4.29 6.40
C GLU A 260 -12.69 4.07 6.88
N GLN A 261 -13.24 2.88 6.65
CA GLN A 261 -14.64 2.58 6.94
C GLN A 261 -14.96 2.49 8.44
N LEU A 262 -13.96 2.18 9.27
CA LEU A 262 -14.11 2.26 10.72
C LEU A 262 -14.23 3.70 11.23
N GLY A 263 -13.76 4.68 10.44
CA GLY A 263 -13.63 6.06 10.90
C GLY A 263 -12.50 6.23 11.93
N THR A 264 -12.12 7.48 12.20
CA THR A 264 -10.92 7.81 12.98
C THR A 264 -10.92 7.20 14.37
N THR A 265 -12.02 7.31 15.10
CA THR A 265 -12.13 6.85 16.49
C THR A 265 -11.94 5.33 16.61
N ASN A 266 -12.55 4.55 15.72
CA ASN A 266 -12.50 3.09 15.82
C ASN A 266 -11.21 2.54 15.22
N ALA A 267 -10.68 3.17 14.15
CA ALA A 267 -9.36 2.85 13.63
C ALA A 267 -8.26 3.10 14.67
N GLU A 268 -8.33 4.21 15.42
CA GLU A 268 -7.40 4.51 16.51
C GLU A 268 -7.48 3.49 17.64
N LYS A 269 -8.69 3.12 18.08
CA LYS A 269 -8.90 2.06 19.10
C LYS A 269 -8.36 0.70 18.64
N LEU A 270 -8.65 0.32 17.40
CA LEU A 270 -8.15 -0.91 16.80
C LEU A 270 -6.62 -0.93 16.78
N CYS A 271 -5.99 0.10 16.23
CA CYS A 271 -4.53 0.18 16.19
C CYS A 271 -3.91 0.19 17.60
N SER A 272 -4.54 0.91 18.54
CA SER A 272 -4.08 0.97 19.94
C SER A 272 -4.11 -0.39 20.63
N HIS A 273 -5.11 -1.25 20.33
CA HIS A 273 -5.14 -2.63 20.82
C HIS A 273 -3.91 -3.43 20.38
N PHE A 274 -3.42 -3.18 19.17
CA PHE A 274 -2.20 -3.76 18.63
C PHE A 274 -0.92 -3.02 19.07
N GLY A 275 -1.01 -2.05 19.99
CA GLY A 275 0.15 -1.25 20.42
C GLY A 275 0.65 -0.25 19.37
N ILE A 276 -0.17 0.06 18.38
CA ILE A 276 0.18 0.92 17.24
C ILE A 276 -0.42 2.31 17.43
N LYS A 277 0.40 3.35 17.26
CA LYS A 277 -0.04 4.74 17.23
C LYS A 277 -0.54 5.09 15.83
N TYR A 278 -1.85 5.19 15.69
CA TYR A 278 -2.48 5.56 14.42
C TYR A 278 -2.54 7.08 14.25
N LEU A 279 -2.11 7.57 13.09
CA LEU A 279 -2.10 9.00 12.77
C LEU A 279 -3.09 9.31 11.65
N TYR A 280 -3.81 10.42 11.79
CA TYR A 280 -4.78 10.90 10.82
C TYR A 280 -4.81 12.43 10.78
N ALA A 281 -5.32 13.02 9.69
CA ALA A 281 -5.10 14.43 9.37
C ALA A 281 -5.52 15.40 10.48
N ALA A 282 -6.72 15.22 11.04
CA ALA A 282 -7.27 16.09 12.09
C ALA A 282 -6.59 15.93 13.46
N LEU A 283 -5.74 14.92 13.66
CA LEU A 283 -5.02 14.70 14.93
C LEU A 283 -3.96 15.80 15.13
N LYS A 284 -3.75 16.25 16.37
CA LYS A 284 -2.59 17.10 16.70
C LYS A 284 -1.29 16.27 16.67
N PRO A 285 -0.11 16.87 16.45
CA PRO A 285 1.15 16.13 16.56
C PRO A 285 1.26 15.47 17.93
N ILE A 286 1.56 14.17 17.95
CA ILE A 286 1.70 13.40 19.19
C ILE A 286 3.16 13.31 19.59
N ALA A 287 3.43 13.30 20.90
CA ALA A 287 4.76 13.06 21.43
C ALA A 287 5.04 11.56 21.58
N LEU A 288 6.18 11.13 21.08
CA LEU A 288 6.78 9.83 21.34
C LEU A 288 7.88 10.03 22.37
N ASP A 289 7.65 9.57 23.59
CA ASP A 289 8.63 9.58 24.67
C ASP A 289 9.38 8.26 24.69
N PHE A 290 10.70 8.34 24.64
CA PHE A 290 11.59 7.18 24.60
C PHE A 290 12.21 6.90 25.97
N THR A 291 12.46 5.63 26.27
CA THR A 291 13.16 5.17 27.49
C THR A 291 14.54 5.82 27.67
N SER A 292 15.16 6.28 26.57
CA SER A 292 16.40 7.06 26.55
C SER A 292 16.26 8.49 27.11
N GLY A 293 15.05 8.91 27.51
CA GLY A 293 14.74 10.28 27.95
C GLY A 293 14.67 11.26 26.78
N ARG A 294 14.42 10.77 25.57
CA ARG A 294 14.31 11.55 24.34
C ARG A 294 12.86 11.64 23.89
N ARG A 295 12.54 12.68 23.12
CA ARG A 295 11.20 12.93 22.56
C ARG A 295 11.26 13.30 21.09
N LEU A 296 10.37 12.69 20.30
CA LEU A 296 10.01 13.14 18.95
C LEU A 296 8.52 13.51 18.90
N ARG A 297 8.15 14.51 18.10
CA ARG A 297 6.76 14.80 17.77
C ARG A 297 6.45 14.43 16.34
N ILE A 298 5.39 13.66 16.16
CA ILE A 298 5.04 13.06 14.88
C ILE A 298 3.59 13.36 14.52
N TRP A 299 3.34 13.56 13.23
CA TRP A 299 2.01 13.72 12.67
C TRP A 299 1.92 13.02 11.31
N GLY A 300 0.73 12.56 10.94
CA GLY A 300 0.52 11.90 9.67
C GLY A 300 -0.89 12.01 9.11
N SER A 301 -1.01 11.81 7.80
CA SER A 301 -2.29 11.73 7.09
C SER A 301 -2.28 10.64 6.02
N ALA A 302 -3.37 9.89 5.93
CA ALA A 302 -3.57 8.87 4.90
C ALA A 302 -3.85 9.44 3.50
N VAL A 303 -3.87 10.77 3.37
CA VAL A 303 -4.28 11.46 2.15
C VAL A 303 -3.45 11.02 0.94
N SER A 304 -4.14 10.72 -0.16
CA SER A 304 -3.57 10.72 -1.50
C SER A 304 -4.58 11.36 -2.46
N SER A 305 -4.19 11.63 -3.69
CA SER A 305 -5.11 12.21 -4.66
C SER A 305 -5.76 11.15 -5.52
N HIS A 306 -7.07 11.26 -5.72
CA HIS A 306 -7.80 10.47 -6.69
C HIS A 306 -7.49 10.99 -8.09
N ALA A 307 -6.51 10.38 -8.76
CA ALA A 307 -6.13 10.77 -10.10
C ALA A 307 -7.29 10.53 -11.08
N LYS A 308 -7.67 11.57 -11.83
CA LYS A 308 -8.64 11.44 -12.94
C LYS A 308 -8.11 10.43 -13.95
N LEU A 309 -9.03 9.68 -14.60
CA LEU A 309 -8.66 8.84 -15.76
C LEU A 309 -7.92 9.73 -16.78
N GLY A 310 -6.63 9.48 -16.96
CA GLY A 310 -5.88 10.04 -18.08
C GLY A 310 -6.34 9.40 -19.39
N ARG A 311 -5.96 10.01 -20.53
CA ARG A 311 -6.29 9.49 -21.87
C ARG A 311 -5.72 8.09 -22.15
N ASP A 312 -4.77 7.62 -21.33
CA ASP A 312 -3.96 6.42 -21.60
C ASP A 312 -4.35 5.18 -20.78
N ARG A 313 -5.32 5.26 -19.85
CA ARG A 313 -5.80 4.09 -19.11
C ARG A 313 -7.29 3.89 -19.33
N ALA A 314 -7.68 2.70 -19.78
CA ALA A 314 -9.08 2.35 -19.99
C ALA A 314 -9.89 2.29 -18.68
N ILE A 315 -9.24 2.06 -17.52
CA ILE A 315 -9.91 1.77 -16.25
C ILE A 315 -9.21 2.47 -15.08
N ALA A 316 -10.02 3.03 -14.16
CA ALA A 316 -9.57 3.64 -12.91
C ALA A 316 -9.14 2.58 -11.88
N SER A 317 -8.27 2.96 -10.95
CA SER A 317 -8.01 2.13 -9.77
C SER A 317 -9.30 1.86 -9.00
N GLY A 318 -9.42 0.67 -8.40
CA GLY A 318 -10.49 0.32 -7.48
C GLY A 318 -10.21 0.72 -6.02
N ASN A 319 -9.04 1.31 -5.77
CA ASN A 319 -8.50 1.57 -4.43
C ASN A 319 -8.60 3.07 -4.16
N LEU A 320 -9.72 3.47 -3.56
CA LEU A 320 -10.13 4.86 -3.42
C LEU A 320 -10.10 5.33 -1.96
N ALA A 321 -9.69 4.48 -1.02
CA ALA A 321 -9.66 4.86 0.39
C ALA A 321 -8.74 6.06 0.60
N PHE A 322 -9.15 7.00 1.45
CA PHE A 322 -8.42 8.21 1.80
C PHE A 322 -7.98 9.08 0.60
N GLN A 323 -8.57 8.87 -0.58
CA GLN A 323 -8.27 9.65 -1.77
C GLN A 323 -9.21 10.85 -1.87
N LEU A 324 -8.66 12.06 -1.98
CA LEU A 324 -9.46 13.26 -2.24
C LEU A 324 -9.42 13.63 -3.73
N ASP A 325 -10.49 14.25 -4.21
CA ASP A 325 -10.58 14.71 -5.60
C ASP A 325 -9.49 15.74 -5.93
N MET A 326 -8.96 15.71 -7.15
CA MET A 326 -7.89 16.61 -7.58
C MET A 326 -8.30 18.09 -7.66
N GLU A 327 -9.58 18.41 -7.84
CA GLU A 327 -10.07 19.79 -7.93
C GLU A 327 -10.39 20.38 -6.54
N THR A 328 -11.05 19.60 -5.68
CA THR A 328 -11.53 20.10 -4.38
C THR A 328 -10.66 19.67 -3.20
N GLY A 329 -9.96 18.55 -3.32
CA GLY A 329 -9.27 17.88 -2.22
C GLY A 329 -8.13 18.67 -1.61
N GLU A 330 -7.48 19.57 -2.36
CA GLU A 330 -6.46 20.43 -1.76
C GLU A 330 -7.04 21.41 -0.74
N GLY A 331 -8.25 21.94 -0.99
CA GLY A 331 -8.92 22.84 -0.06
C GLY A 331 -9.27 22.11 1.23
N GLU A 332 -9.83 20.91 1.10
CA GLU A 332 -10.14 20.03 2.22
C GLU A 332 -8.89 19.66 3.02
N PHE A 333 -7.81 19.25 2.37
CA PHE A 333 -6.57 18.91 3.06
C PHE A 333 -5.94 20.12 3.79
N ARG A 334 -6.03 21.33 3.22
CA ARG A 334 -5.60 22.56 3.90
C ARG A 334 -6.41 22.83 5.16
N GLU A 335 -7.73 22.63 5.11
CA GLU A 335 -8.60 22.77 6.28
C GLU A 335 -8.26 21.74 7.36
N GLN A 336 -8.14 20.47 6.97
CA GLN A 336 -7.78 19.38 7.88
C GLN A 336 -6.41 19.55 8.54
N THR A 337 -5.52 20.35 7.97
CA THR A 337 -4.15 20.58 8.47
C THR A 337 -3.94 21.98 9.06
N ALA A 338 -4.98 22.82 9.12
CA ALA A 338 -4.85 24.22 9.53
C ALA A 338 -4.31 24.37 10.97
N HIS A 339 -4.58 23.40 11.84
CA HIS A 339 -4.14 23.37 13.24
C HIS A 339 -2.62 23.21 13.41
N LEU A 340 -1.90 22.68 12.41
CA LEU A 340 -0.46 22.44 12.52
C LEU A 340 0.35 23.74 12.54
N GLN A 341 1.25 23.88 13.50
CA GLN A 341 2.09 25.07 13.65
C GLN A 341 3.55 24.82 13.23
N PRO A 342 4.29 25.87 12.81
CA PRO A 342 5.71 25.76 12.52
C PRO A 342 6.52 25.21 13.70
N LEU A 343 7.46 24.30 13.42
CA LEU A 343 8.41 23.74 14.39
C LEU A 343 7.77 22.95 15.55
N GLU A 344 6.48 22.60 15.44
CA GLU A 344 5.77 21.73 16.40
C GLU A 344 5.78 20.25 16.03
N THR A 345 6.14 19.93 14.79
CA THR A 345 6.22 18.57 14.28
C THR A 345 7.65 18.30 13.84
N ASP A 346 8.25 17.22 14.33
CA ASP A 346 9.60 16.83 13.97
C ASP A 346 9.58 15.86 12.75
N VAL A 347 8.56 14.99 12.67
CA VAL A 347 8.33 14.06 11.55
C VAL A 347 6.91 14.21 11.00
N LEU A 348 6.79 14.48 9.69
CA LEU A 348 5.52 14.62 8.97
C LEU A 348 5.35 13.47 7.98
N ILE A 349 4.19 12.83 7.96
CA ILE A 349 3.91 11.70 7.08
C ILE A 349 2.67 12.00 6.22
N THR A 350 2.74 11.75 4.92
CA THR A 350 1.54 11.60 4.09
C THR A 350 1.65 10.32 3.30
N HIS A 351 0.56 9.57 3.13
CA HIS A 351 0.62 8.39 2.28
C HIS A 351 0.98 8.79 0.83
N GLY A 352 0.24 9.75 0.25
CA GLY A 352 0.53 10.29 -1.07
C GLY A 352 1.80 11.15 -1.12
N PRO A 353 2.58 11.11 -2.21
CA PRO A 353 3.79 11.91 -2.37
C PRO A 353 3.47 13.35 -2.82
N PRO A 354 4.39 14.30 -2.58
CA PRO A 354 4.31 15.67 -3.08
C PRO A 354 4.50 15.71 -4.60
N ASN A 355 3.92 16.72 -5.24
CA ASN A 355 4.05 16.89 -6.68
C ASN A 355 5.49 17.22 -7.11
N GLY A 356 6.01 16.50 -8.11
CA GLY A 356 7.27 16.78 -8.78
C GLY A 356 8.52 16.14 -8.17
N CYS A 357 8.40 15.41 -7.06
CA CYS A 357 9.52 14.67 -6.46
C CYS A 357 9.00 13.41 -5.75
N LEU A 358 9.89 12.53 -5.27
CA LEU A 358 9.51 11.29 -4.57
C LEU A 358 8.47 10.48 -5.38
N TYR A 359 8.68 10.38 -6.70
CA TYR A 359 7.76 9.76 -7.66
C TYR A 359 6.36 10.38 -7.78
N GLY A 360 6.08 11.52 -7.14
CA GLY A 360 4.86 12.28 -7.35
C GLY A 360 4.81 12.87 -8.77
N LYS A 361 3.93 12.31 -9.60
CA LYS A 361 3.76 12.70 -11.00
C LYS A 361 2.79 13.87 -11.13
N LYS A 362 3.18 14.84 -11.96
CA LYS A 362 2.30 15.92 -12.40
C LYS A 362 0.97 15.34 -12.91
N ASP A 363 -0.14 15.95 -12.47
CA ASP A 363 -1.52 15.55 -12.78
C ASP A 363 -2.00 14.23 -12.13
N ARG A 364 -1.17 13.60 -11.28
CA ARG A 364 -1.56 12.42 -10.47
C ARG A 364 -1.36 12.58 -8.96
N THR A 365 -0.86 13.74 -8.54
CA THR A 365 -0.65 14.15 -7.15
C THR A 365 -1.16 15.57 -6.96
N PHE A 366 -1.55 15.93 -5.74
CA PHE A 366 -1.99 17.30 -5.44
C PHE A 366 -0.95 18.35 -5.88
N PRO A 367 -1.36 19.38 -6.63
CA PRO A 367 -0.43 20.37 -7.20
C PRO A 367 0.50 21.06 -6.19
N SER A 368 0.01 21.41 -5.00
CA SER A 368 0.76 22.25 -4.07
C SER A 368 0.48 22.04 -2.57
N CYS A 369 -0.66 21.47 -2.16
CA CYS A 369 -1.05 21.47 -0.74
C CYS A 369 -0.04 20.79 0.21
N ILE A 370 0.61 19.70 -0.22
CA ILE A 370 1.66 19.03 0.57
C ILE A 370 2.91 19.92 0.66
N ASN A 371 3.36 20.50 -0.46
CA ASN A 371 4.51 21.40 -0.49
C ASN A 371 4.29 22.64 0.40
N GLU A 372 3.09 23.23 0.34
CA GLU A 372 2.70 24.34 1.20
C GLU A 372 2.72 23.96 2.69
N LEU A 373 2.24 22.76 3.02
CA LEU A 373 2.27 22.25 4.38
C LEU A 373 3.70 22.09 4.89
N LEU A 374 4.59 21.50 4.09
CA LEU A 374 6.02 21.35 4.43
C LEU A 374 6.69 22.70 4.65
N ARG A 375 6.45 23.69 3.78
CA ARG A 375 6.97 25.04 3.92
C ARG A 375 6.49 25.74 5.20
N ARG A 376 5.24 25.50 5.59
CA ARG A 376 4.64 26.08 6.81
C ARG A 376 5.13 25.41 8.08
N VAL A 377 5.03 24.08 8.15
CA VAL A 377 5.32 23.29 9.37
C VAL A 377 6.82 23.15 9.60
N ARG A 378 7.63 23.04 8.53
CA ARG A 378 9.08 22.84 8.56
C ARG A 378 9.52 21.67 9.48
N PRO A 379 9.02 20.44 9.27
CA PRO A 379 9.51 19.27 10.00
C PRO A 379 10.97 18.98 9.64
N ALA A 380 11.65 18.20 10.47
CA ALA A 380 13.00 17.71 10.16
C ALA A 380 12.98 16.64 9.06
N LEU A 381 11.92 15.82 9.06
CA LEU A 381 11.75 14.70 8.13
C LEU A 381 10.32 14.64 7.60
N PHE A 382 10.20 14.39 6.30
CA PHE A 382 8.97 14.09 5.60
C PHE A 382 9.03 12.68 5.01
N LEU A 383 7.99 11.87 5.25
CA LEU A 383 7.88 10.50 4.78
C LEU A 383 6.62 10.32 3.92
N CYS A 384 6.73 9.56 2.83
CA CYS A 384 5.59 9.17 2.02
C CYS A 384 5.72 7.79 1.37
N GLY A 385 4.65 7.33 0.71
CA GLY A 385 4.58 6.08 -0.05
C GLY A 385 3.74 6.24 -1.31
N HIS A 386 2.81 5.31 -1.55
CA HIS A 386 1.78 5.31 -2.61
C HIS A 386 2.32 5.10 -4.04
N ALA A 387 3.38 5.81 -4.42
CA ALA A 387 3.95 5.68 -5.76
C ALA A 387 4.96 4.53 -5.81
N HIS A 388 4.52 3.35 -6.24
CA HIS A 388 5.38 2.17 -6.29
C HIS A 388 6.66 2.41 -7.10
N ASN A 389 7.72 1.67 -6.73
CA ASN A 389 9.03 1.81 -7.37
C ASN A 389 8.95 1.44 -8.86
N PRO A 390 9.38 2.33 -9.77
CA PRO A 390 9.41 2.02 -11.20
C PRO A 390 10.45 0.94 -11.51
N ASP A 391 10.29 0.26 -12.64
CA ASP A 391 11.32 -0.64 -13.15
C ASP A 391 12.64 0.13 -13.34
N GLY A 392 13.74 -0.43 -12.84
CA GLY A 392 15.05 0.24 -12.85
C GLY A 392 15.17 1.42 -11.86
N MET A 393 14.37 1.43 -10.79
CA MET A 393 14.41 2.40 -9.70
C MET A 393 15.84 2.77 -9.28
N LYS A 394 16.07 4.08 -9.10
CA LYS A 394 17.33 4.62 -8.58
C LYS A 394 17.12 5.17 -7.19
N LEU A 395 17.98 4.77 -6.26
CA LEU A 395 17.88 5.18 -4.86
C LEU A 395 17.85 6.72 -4.66
N PRO A 396 18.66 7.53 -5.38
CA PRO A 396 18.61 8.98 -5.24
C PRO A 396 17.25 9.60 -5.55
N ASP A 397 16.41 8.97 -6.38
CA ASP A 397 15.08 9.49 -6.73
C ASP A 397 14.07 9.30 -5.57
N LYS A 398 14.43 8.50 -4.55
CA LYS A 398 13.64 8.25 -3.33
C LYS A 398 13.93 9.22 -2.20
N VAL A 399 14.90 10.10 -2.37
CA VAL A 399 15.33 11.05 -1.34
C VAL A 399 15.46 12.42 -1.97
N CYS A 400 14.89 13.45 -1.36
CA CYS A 400 15.03 14.80 -1.87
C CYS A 400 15.03 15.84 -0.75
N LYS A 401 15.54 17.04 -1.03
CA LYS A 401 15.30 18.21 -0.19
C LYS A 401 14.18 19.03 -0.81
N LEU A 402 13.01 19.05 -0.18
CA LEU A 402 11.82 19.76 -0.64
C LEU A 402 11.44 20.84 0.37
N GLU A 403 11.36 22.10 -0.06
CA GLU A 403 11.04 23.23 0.83
C GLU A 403 11.98 23.33 2.06
N GLY A 404 13.24 22.88 1.91
CA GLY A 404 14.23 22.82 2.98
C GLY A 404 14.11 21.60 3.92
N VAL A 405 13.13 20.73 3.71
CA VAL A 405 12.85 19.52 4.48
C VAL A 405 13.44 18.30 3.78
N LEU A 406 14.00 17.35 4.55
CA LEU A 406 14.38 16.05 4.00
C LEU A 406 13.13 15.20 3.75
N GLY A 407 12.86 14.87 2.49
CA GLY A 407 11.78 13.99 2.07
C GLY A 407 12.29 12.60 1.67
N VAL A 408 11.56 11.56 2.07
CA VAL A 408 11.89 10.15 1.80
C VAL A 408 10.65 9.40 1.31
N HIS A 409 10.83 8.66 0.22
CA HIS A 409 9.82 7.76 -0.31
C HIS A 409 10.03 6.33 0.20
N CYS A 410 9.10 5.81 0.99
CA CYS A 410 9.29 4.60 1.79
C CYS A 410 8.72 3.32 1.18
N ALA A 411 8.08 3.38 -0.01
CA ALA A 411 7.48 2.19 -0.63
C ALA A 411 8.51 1.06 -0.86
N VAL A 412 8.20 -0.15 -0.40
CA VAL A 412 9.06 -1.33 -0.57
C VAL A 412 8.72 -2.16 -1.81
N THR A 413 7.57 -1.90 -2.43
CA THR A 413 7.06 -2.62 -3.59
C THR A 413 7.28 -1.86 -4.90
N GLY A 414 7.38 -2.62 -5.99
CA GLY A 414 7.48 -2.13 -7.36
C GLY A 414 6.12 -2.08 -8.05
N VAL A 415 6.11 -1.63 -9.30
CA VAL A 415 4.88 -1.48 -10.13
C VAL A 415 4.00 -2.73 -10.15
N TRP A 416 4.61 -3.91 -10.02
CA TRP A 416 3.96 -5.22 -10.09
C TRP A 416 3.81 -5.88 -8.72
N ASN A 417 3.97 -5.12 -7.63
CA ASN A 417 4.02 -5.59 -6.24
C ASN A 417 5.23 -6.48 -5.91
N GLN A 418 6.30 -6.39 -6.70
CA GLN A 418 7.55 -7.08 -6.42
C GLN A 418 8.39 -6.32 -5.39
N LEU A 419 9.04 -7.03 -4.46
CA LEU A 419 9.88 -6.40 -3.44
C LEU A 419 11.16 -5.84 -4.08
N THR A 420 11.25 -4.51 -4.14
CA THR A 420 12.32 -3.77 -4.85
C THR A 420 12.83 -2.55 -4.10
N GLY A 421 12.10 -2.09 -3.09
CA GLY A 421 12.48 -0.98 -2.23
C GLY A 421 13.19 -1.43 -0.96
N TYR A 422 13.54 -0.47 -0.12
CA TYR A 422 14.33 -0.67 1.09
C TYR A 422 13.63 -0.01 2.28
N PRO A 423 13.78 -0.55 3.51
CA PRO A 423 13.57 0.22 4.72
C PRO A 423 14.54 1.40 4.76
N PHE A 424 14.06 2.56 5.18
CA PHE A 424 14.89 3.75 5.38
C PHE A 424 15.13 3.98 6.86
N VAL A 425 16.38 4.28 7.23
CA VAL A 425 16.82 4.52 8.60
C VAL A 425 17.35 5.93 8.70
N VAL A 426 16.82 6.69 9.66
CA VAL A 426 17.21 8.09 9.91
C VAL A 426 17.44 8.27 11.41
N ASP A 427 18.62 8.76 11.79
CA ASP A 427 18.89 9.15 13.17
C ASP A 427 18.49 10.63 13.33
N LEU A 428 17.37 10.88 14.02
CA LEU A 428 16.82 12.22 14.21
C LEU A 428 17.31 12.84 15.51
N PRO A 429 17.90 14.05 15.50
CA PRO A 429 18.20 14.79 16.71
C PRO A 429 16.93 14.96 17.56
N ALA A 430 16.91 14.38 18.76
CA ALA A 430 15.73 14.34 19.60
C ALA A 430 15.88 15.22 20.83
N ARG A 431 14.79 15.91 21.18
CA ARG A 431 14.74 16.77 22.37
C ARG A 431 14.80 15.91 23.62
N ALA A 432 15.33 16.45 24.72
CA ALA A 432 15.15 15.80 26.01
C ALA A 432 13.66 15.82 26.40
N CYS A 433 13.19 14.76 27.05
CA CYS A 433 11.90 14.79 27.73
C CYS A 433 11.94 15.89 28.81
N PRO A 434 10.82 16.63 28.99
CA PRO A 434 10.73 17.69 29.99
C PRO A 434 10.81 17.18 31.43
#